data_AF-A0A8I1JNE1-F1
#
_entry.id   AF-A0A8I1JNE1-F1
#
_cell.length_a   1.000
_cell.length_b   1.000
_cell.length_c   1.000
_cell.angle_alpha   90.00
_cell.angle_beta   90.00
_cell.angle_gamma   90.00
#
_symmetry.space_group_name_H-M   'P 1'
#
loop_
_entity.id
_entity.type
_entity.pdbx_description
1 polymer ?
#
loop_
_entity_poly.entity_id
_entity_poly.type
_entity_poly.pdbx_seq_one_letter_code
_entity_poly.pdbx_strand_id
1 'polypeptide(L)'
;MKKHALALAVIGACGLVPQAFAHELAFSKKDNIKVEVPGDATTWCKPQVDLTITRPAWDNQELLAGLLTKLPFVFAKDCSTAKVSWKAVDAKGNLYASGSGNASNLGLVTLAAAPATAAPAPAAAAAPAASAPAPAPAPAPAPAPAAAAAPAVVEAAPAQAKPAPAPAPAPAVAAEPAPTPEAPAAAPVVPPAAAPATAVAAAPTSDFGRSVVLENRNLMQVTDGTGCKWVLSTSIIGDGDTLSFGTTPAMPCPASGFGEGSFDKISWKAVGTYRGDNWTRVYAHPSGLIFNKNLEPAVKDKAVSYLTPQADQAAFLVGEIPGRQMKVYLTFTRSSYGVLRPFSSDPYYVAVTPDESFALDATKYKEAALEIFDLIKTTSPTTTDVANLFIVKDLSAISNNIWGNDAQKITRNRIGINRQGLFFDVRDGANWAVQREQQRVREQRQRQQELARVHTRVLERYQQLQDGMSEFKGRETEALAQMAGIKVRFASPLEQQNPATSASVVPMMVHVTGKKGDFYSIDFPSNGRLVADEEYSEGWYVTQVANATPYYPLDDGRAVPTYRAYSAGEPEACKQDHCADRVSFGAVLAKEFPNAGIDFSWTPEVSQKYVNDWNNASAMVQ
;
A
#
# COMPACT_ATOMS: atom_id res chain seq x y z
N MET A 1 35.17 -31.51 16.87
CA MET A 1 33.84 -31.40 17.52
C MET A 1 33.88 -30.26 18.53
N LYS A 2 32.86 -29.42 18.59
CA LYS A 2 32.38 -28.73 19.81
C LYS A 2 31.02 -28.10 19.50
N LYS A 3 30.11 -28.06 20.48
CA LYS A 3 28.79 -27.43 20.37
C LYS A 3 28.84 -26.10 21.11
N HIS A 4 28.34 -25.02 20.51
CA HIS A 4 27.84 -23.89 21.29
C HIS A 4 26.48 -23.48 20.71
N ALA A 5 25.46 -23.47 21.57
CA ALA A 5 24.14 -22.96 21.25
C ALA A 5 24.10 -21.47 21.57
N LEU A 6 23.31 -20.71 20.79
CA LEU A 6 23.06 -19.29 21.05
C LEU A 6 21.59 -19.13 21.45
N ALA A 7 21.35 -18.48 22.58
CA ALA A 7 20.02 -18.42 23.20
C ALA A 7 19.11 -17.40 22.50
N LEU A 8 17.87 -17.80 22.21
CA LEU A 8 16.82 -16.90 21.73
C LEU A 8 16.20 -16.15 22.91
N ALA A 9 16.48 -14.85 23.00
CA ALA A 9 15.78 -13.96 23.92
C ALA A 9 14.36 -13.70 23.39
N VAL A 10 13.34 -14.20 24.09
CA VAL A 10 11.94 -13.98 23.73
C VAL A 10 11.48 -12.63 24.25
N ILE A 11 11.15 -11.70 23.35
CA ILE A 11 10.34 -10.52 23.64
C ILE A 11 9.06 -10.63 22.80
N GLY A 12 7.91 -10.63 23.47
CA GLY A 12 6.62 -10.97 22.86
C GLY A 12 5.76 -9.77 22.46
N ALA A 13 4.95 -10.01 21.42
CA ALA A 13 3.66 -9.38 21.16
C ALA A 13 3.55 -7.83 21.13
N CYS A 14 3.42 -7.29 19.91
CA CYS A 14 2.15 -6.65 19.53
C CYS A 14 1.91 -6.83 18.02
N GLY A 15 0.66 -7.04 17.60
CA GLY A 15 0.35 -7.61 16.28
C GLY A 15 0.11 -6.60 15.15
N LEU A 16 0.64 -6.92 13.96
CA LEU A 16 0.18 -6.43 12.66
C LEU A 16 0.09 -7.61 11.68
N VAL A 17 -0.77 -7.52 10.67
CA VAL A 17 -0.90 -8.54 9.61
C VAL A 17 0.46 -8.66 8.88
N PRO A 18 0.98 -9.88 8.64
CA PRO A 18 2.33 -10.05 8.15
C PRO A 18 2.51 -9.43 6.76
N GLN A 19 3.44 -8.48 6.66
CA GLN A 19 4.22 -8.37 5.43
C GLN A 19 4.88 -9.73 5.21
N ALA A 20 4.82 -10.26 3.99
CA ALA A 20 5.52 -11.49 3.66
C ALA A 20 7.03 -11.23 3.72
N PHE A 21 7.66 -11.54 4.85
CA PHE A 21 9.12 -11.55 4.97
C PHE A 21 9.68 -12.39 3.83
N ALA A 22 10.65 -11.84 3.10
CA ALA A 22 11.33 -12.51 2.02
C ALA A 22 12.63 -13.10 2.58
N HIS A 23 12.64 -14.40 2.89
CA HIS A 23 13.86 -15.07 3.33
C HIS A 23 14.80 -15.25 2.14
N GLU A 24 16.05 -14.82 2.30
CA GLU A 24 17.11 -14.99 1.33
C GLU A 24 17.69 -16.41 1.44
N LEU A 25 17.45 -17.26 0.44
CA LEU A 25 18.00 -18.63 0.38
C LEU A 25 19.44 -18.66 -0.11
N ALA A 26 19.81 -17.73 -0.99
CA ALA A 26 21.14 -17.64 -1.56
C ALA A 26 21.43 -16.23 -2.08
N PHE A 27 22.68 -15.80 -1.91
CA PHE A 27 23.20 -14.57 -2.47
C PHE A 27 24.62 -14.80 -3.01
N SER A 28 24.89 -14.34 -4.22
CA SER A 28 26.23 -14.27 -4.79
C SER A 28 26.61 -12.82 -5.03
N LYS A 29 27.51 -12.30 -4.18
CA LYS A 29 28.14 -10.98 -4.38
C LYS A 29 29.02 -10.92 -5.63
N LYS A 30 29.52 -12.07 -6.12
CA LYS A 30 30.31 -12.15 -7.35
C LYS A 30 29.44 -12.01 -8.59
N ASP A 31 28.29 -12.67 -8.59
CA ASP A 31 27.40 -12.74 -9.75
C ASP A 31 26.23 -11.74 -9.66
N ASN A 32 26.15 -10.94 -8.59
CA ASN A 32 25.05 -10.02 -8.28
C ASN A 32 23.66 -10.69 -8.34
N ILE A 33 23.55 -11.92 -7.83
CA ILE A 33 22.31 -12.70 -7.79
C ILE A 33 21.81 -12.75 -6.34
N LYS A 34 20.54 -12.41 -6.12
CA LYS A 34 19.80 -12.64 -4.87
C LYS A 34 18.67 -13.63 -5.12
N VAL A 35 18.41 -14.55 -4.19
CA VAL A 35 17.37 -15.58 -4.29
C VAL A 35 16.48 -15.55 -3.04
N GLU A 36 15.18 -15.32 -3.23
CA GLU A 36 14.24 -14.94 -2.17
C GLU A 36 12.95 -15.79 -2.20
N VAL A 37 12.40 -16.14 -1.04
CA VAL A 37 11.14 -16.90 -0.87
C VAL A 37 10.20 -16.30 0.20
N PRO A 38 8.86 -16.42 0.07
CA PRO A 38 7.90 -15.96 1.08
C PRO A 38 7.88 -16.80 2.38
N GLY A 39 8.36 -16.20 3.47
CA GLY A 39 8.39 -16.76 4.81
C GLY A 39 9.67 -16.38 5.56
N ASP A 40 9.74 -16.75 6.82
CA ASP A 40 10.93 -16.58 7.68
C ASP A 40 11.88 -17.78 7.51
N ALA A 41 13.09 -17.69 8.06
CA ALA A 41 14.11 -18.74 8.01
C ALA A 41 13.64 -20.12 8.55
N THR A 42 12.57 -20.15 9.36
CA THR A 42 11.95 -21.37 9.91
C THR A 42 10.58 -21.72 9.29
N THR A 43 10.02 -20.88 8.41
CA THR A 43 8.64 -21.01 7.88
C THR A 43 8.55 -20.93 6.35
N TRP A 44 9.67 -20.70 5.65
CA TRP A 44 9.71 -20.62 4.18
C TRP A 44 9.45 -21.96 3.48
N CYS A 45 9.90 -23.09 4.07
CA CYS A 45 9.67 -24.39 3.48
C CYS A 45 8.19 -24.79 3.63
N LYS A 46 7.50 -24.84 2.49
CA LYS A 46 6.08 -25.19 2.36
C LYS A 46 5.93 -26.26 1.28
N PRO A 47 4.80 -27.00 1.20
CA PRO A 47 4.57 -27.98 0.14
C PRO A 47 4.63 -27.39 -1.29
N GLN A 48 4.44 -26.07 -1.40
CA GLN A 48 4.60 -25.28 -2.61
C GLN A 48 5.37 -24.00 -2.23
N VAL A 49 6.47 -23.73 -2.93
CA VAL A 49 7.39 -22.60 -2.69
C VAL A 49 7.52 -21.78 -3.96
N ASP A 50 7.33 -20.46 -3.84
CA ASP A 50 7.47 -19.52 -4.95
C ASP A 50 8.78 -18.71 -4.78
N LEU A 51 9.66 -18.80 -5.77
CA LEU A 51 11.03 -18.29 -5.72
C LEU A 51 11.19 -17.03 -6.60
N THR A 52 11.81 -15.98 -6.07
CA THR A 52 12.23 -14.82 -6.87
C THR A 52 13.75 -14.77 -6.96
N ILE A 53 14.27 -14.67 -8.18
CA ILE A 53 15.70 -14.58 -8.49
C ILE A 53 15.96 -13.19 -9.09
N THR A 54 16.68 -12.35 -8.37
CA THR A 54 16.87 -10.93 -8.70
C THR A 54 18.33 -10.68 -9.10
N ARG A 55 18.56 -9.99 -10.23
CA ARG A 55 19.89 -9.56 -10.74
C ARG A 55 19.78 -8.16 -11.37
N PRO A 56 20.82 -7.29 -11.32
CA PRO A 56 20.74 -5.95 -11.92
C PRO A 56 20.32 -5.92 -13.40
N ALA A 57 20.85 -6.85 -14.21
CA ALA A 57 20.44 -7.10 -15.59
C ALA A 57 20.63 -8.57 -15.94
N TRP A 58 19.78 -9.13 -16.79
CA TRP A 58 19.90 -10.51 -17.29
C TRP A 58 20.48 -10.53 -18.71
N ASP A 59 21.80 -10.56 -18.74
CA ASP A 59 22.69 -10.51 -19.91
C ASP A 59 23.31 -11.87 -20.26
N ASN A 60 23.28 -12.85 -19.35
CA ASN A 60 23.90 -14.17 -19.53
C ASN A 60 22.96 -15.31 -19.08
N GLN A 61 22.56 -16.15 -20.04
CA GLN A 61 21.67 -17.31 -19.83
C GLN A 61 22.38 -18.50 -19.16
N GLU A 62 23.69 -18.66 -19.35
CA GLU A 62 24.49 -19.73 -18.72
C GLU A 62 24.56 -19.55 -17.21
N LEU A 63 24.59 -18.30 -16.72
CA LEU A 63 24.53 -18.02 -15.27
C LEU A 63 23.18 -18.42 -14.66
N LEU A 64 22.07 -18.27 -15.38
CA LEU A 64 20.77 -18.77 -14.93
C LEU A 64 20.75 -20.31 -14.90
N ALA A 65 21.24 -20.99 -15.94
CA ALA A 65 21.35 -22.45 -15.96
C ALA A 65 22.29 -22.99 -14.85
N GLY A 66 23.42 -22.31 -14.62
CA GLY A 66 24.40 -22.61 -13.57
C GLY A 66 23.90 -22.32 -12.14
N LEU A 67 22.83 -21.52 -12.00
CA LEU A 67 22.12 -21.31 -10.74
C LEU A 67 21.03 -22.36 -10.53
N LEU A 68 20.21 -22.63 -11.55
CA LEU A 68 19.12 -23.61 -11.50
C LEU A 68 19.62 -25.05 -11.27
N THR A 69 20.86 -25.36 -11.63
CA THR A 69 21.54 -26.63 -11.31
C THR A 69 22.10 -26.70 -9.89
N LYS A 70 22.29 -25.56 -9.21
CA LYS A 70 22.81 -25.49 -7.83
C LYS A 70 21.72 -25.36 -6.77
N LEU A 71 20.63 -24.67 -7.08
CA LEU A 71 19.49 -24.49 -6.15
C LEU A 71 18.89 -25.80 -5.61
N PRO A 72 18.79 -26.91 -6.38
CA PRO A 72 18.37 -28.21 -5.85
C PRO A 72 19.20 -28.72 -4.66
N PHE A 73 20.49 -28.37 -4.55
CA PHE A 73 21.31 -28.75 -3.38
C PHE A 73 20.91 -27.99 -2.11
N VAL A 74 20.33 -26.79 -2.24
CA VAL A 74 19.76 -26.01 -1.12
C VAL A 74 18.42 -26.62 -0.72
N PHE A 75 17.53 -26.86 -1.69
CA PHE A 75 16.22 -27.48 -1.42
C PHE A 75 16.34 -28.91 -0.88
N ALA A 76 17.34 -29.70 -1.30
CA ALA A 76 17.56 -31.06 -0.80
C ALA A 76 17.87 -31.13 0.70
N LYS A 77 18.45 -30.07 1.28
CA LYS A 77 18.81 -30.01 2.71
C LYS A 77 17.61 -29.67 3.59
N ASP A 78 16.82 -28.67 3.19
CA ASP A 78 15.84 -28.03 4.07
C ASP A 78 14.37 -28.13 3.56
N CYS A 79 14.12 -28.58 2.32
CA CYS A 79 12.77 -28.63 1.73
C CYS A 79 12.58 -29.68 0.60
N SER A 80 13.05 -30.91 0.82
CA SER A 80 13.27 -31.94 -0.22
C SER A 80 12.02 -32.46 -0.97
N THR A 81 10.80 -32.16 -0.52
CA THR A 81 9.55 -32.64 -1.12
C THR A 81 8.69 -31.55 -1.75
N ALA A 82 9.15 -30.29 -1.76
CA ALA A 82 8.35 -29.17 -2.24
C ALA A 82 8.19 -29.14 -3.77
N LYS A 83 7.03 -28.67 -4.23
CA LYS A 83 6.87 -28.10 -5.57
C LYS A 83 7.44 -26.70 -5.58
N VAL A 84 8.22 -26.34 -6.58
CA VAL A 84 8.87 -25.02 -6.66
C VAL A 84 8.42 -24.32 -7.93
N SER A 85 7.84 -23.12 -7.81
CA SER A 85 7.73 -22.16 -8.91
C SER A 85 8.87 -21.15 -8.79
N TRP A 86 9.34 -20.59 -9.91
CA TRP A 86 10.39 -19.57 -9.86
C TRP A 86 10.27 -18.54 -10.99
N LYS A 87 10.71 -17.32 -10.69
CA LYS A 87 10.84 -16.20 -11.65
C LYS A 87 12.20 -15.53 -11.51
N ALA A 88 12.82 -15.23 -12.65
CA ALA A 88 14.02 -14.41 -12.77
C ALA A 88 13.62 -13.00 -13.21
N VAL A 89 14.00 -11.98 -12.43
CA VAL A 89 13.63 -10.57 -12.65
C VAL A 89 14.84 -9.64 -12.63
N ASP A 90 14.80 -8.58 -13.46
CA ASP A 90 15.82 -7.53 -13.44
C ASP A 90 15.62 -6.53 -12.29
N ALA A 91 16.51 -5.54 -12.12
CA ALA A 91 16.37 -4.50 -11.10
C ALA A 91 15.19 -3.52 -11.31
N LYS A 92 14.44 -3.64 -12.41
CA LYS A 92 13.19 -2.91 -12.68
C LYS A 92 11.95 -3.78 -12.45
N GLY A 93 12.13 -5.06 -12.10
CA GLY A 93 11.07 -6.04 -11.92
C GLY A 93 10.59 -6.71 -13.22
N ASN A 94 11.26 -6.48 -14.36
CA ASN A 94 10.90 -7.12 -15.62
C ASN A 94 11.19 -8.63 -15.55
N LEU A 95 10.24 -9.45 -15.99
CA LEU A 95 10.43 -10.89 -16.08
C LEU A 95 11.41 -11.22 -17.22
N TYR A 96 12.52 -11.88 -16.88
CA TYR A 96 13.48 -12.43 -17.85
C TYR A 96 13.18 -13.89 -18.19
N ALA A 97 12.87 -14.69 -17.17
CA ALA A 97 12.48 -16.09 -17.33
C ALA A 97 11.64 -16.57 -16.15
N SER A 98 10.90 -17.65 -16.33
CA SER A 98 10.19 -18.37 -15.25
C SER A 98 10.18 -19.86 -15.50
N GLY A 99 9.94 -20.64 -14.45
CA GLY A 99 9.76 -22.08 -14.55
C GLY A 99 9.03 -22.67 -13.36
N SER A 100 8.74 -23.96 -13.42
CA SER A 100 8.15 -24.71 -12.32
C SER A 100 8.54 -26.17 -12.35
N GLY A 101 8.73 -26.75 -11.16
CA GLY A 101 9.19 -28.12 -10.96
C GLY A 101 9.10 -28.55 -9.50
N ASN A 102 10.13 -29.24 -9.03
CA ASN A 102 10.24 -29.75 -7.65
C ASN A 102 11.64 -29.49 -7.07
N ALA A 103 11.81 -29.77 -5.77
CA ALA A 103 13.06 -29.59 -5.04
C ALA A 103 14.31 -30.24 -5.70
N SER A 104 14.15 -31.32 -6.47
CA SER A 104 15.25 -32.02 -7.17
C SER A 104 15.48 -31.53 -8.60
N ASN A 105 14.50 -30.90 -9.24
CA ASN A 105 14.59 -30.35 -10.59
C ASN A 105 13.59 -29.20 -10.77
N LEU A 106 14.10 -27.98 -10.97
CA LEU A 106 13.31 -26.74 -11.07
C LEU A 106 12.57 -26.58 -12.43
N GLY A 107 12.68 -27.55 -13.33
CA GLY A 107 11.82 -27.71 -14.50
C GLY A 107 12.15 -26.81 -15.69
N LEU A 108 11.19 -26.67 -16.61
CA LEU A 108 11.41 -25.96 -17.87
C LEU A 108 11.65 -24.46 -17.65
N VAL A 109 12.63 -23.93 -18.37
CA VAL A 109 12.87 -22.48 -18.49
C VAL A 109 12.00 -21.93 -19.61
N THR A 110 10.98 -21.16 -19.25
CA THR A 110 10.30 -20.26 -20.19
C THR A 110 11.01 -18.91 -20.15
N LEU A 111 11.80 -18.59 -21.18
CA LEU A 111 12.32 -17.23 -21.34
C LEU A 111 11.17 -16.29 -21.73
N ALA A 112 11.18 -15.07 -21.20
CA ALA A 112 10.35 -14.00 -21.72
C ALA A 112 10.85 -13.64 -23.13
N ALA A 113 9.92 -13.52 -24.09
CA ALA A 113 10.28 -13.15 -25.45
C ALA A 113 10.87 -11.73 -25.46
N ALA A 114 12.07 -11.58 -26.04
CA ALA A 114 12.69 -10.27 -26.18
C ALA A 114 11.78 -9.33 -27.01
N PRO A 115 11.68 -8.03 -26.67
CA PRO A 115 10.93 -7.08 -27.47
C PRO A 115 11.55 -7.03 -28.87
N ALA A 116 10.75 -7.32 -29.89
CA ALA A 116 11.24 -7.44 -31.26
C ALA A 116 11.79 -6.09 -31.75
N THR A 117 13.11 -6.04 -31.98
CA THR A 117 13.78 -4.87 -32.55
C THR A 117 13.19 -4.61 -33.95
N ALA A 118 12.47 -3.50 -34.10
CA ALA A 118 11.87 -3.15 -35.38
C ALA A 118 12.96 -2.93 -36.44
N ALA A 119 13.02 -3.81 -37.44
CA ALA A 119 13.94 -3.69 -38.55
C ALA A 119 13.59 -2.46 -39.42
N PRO A 120 14.57 -1.69 -39.92
CA PRO A 120 14.30 -0.51 -40.73
C PRO A 120 13.67 -0.90 -42.08
N ALA A 121 12.57 -0.23 -42.43
CA ALA A 121 11.91 -0.43 -43.72
C ALA A 121 12.77 0.15 -44.88
N PRO A 122 12.71 -0.41 -46.10
CA PRO A 122 13.49 0.08 -47.24
C PRO A 122 13.14 1.51 -47.66
N ALA A 123 14.13 2.21 -48.22
CA ALA A 123 13.96 3.59 -48.67
C ALA A 123 13.12 3.72 -49.96
N ALA A 124 12.29 4.76 -50.01
CA ALA A 124 11.71 5.31 -51.24
C ALA A 124 12.31 6.70 -51.51
N ALA A 125 12.35 7.12 -52.78
CA ALA A 125 13.09 8.31 -53.22
C ALA A 125 12.35 9.65 -53.00
N ALA A 126 13.10 10.75 -53.09
CA ALA A 126 12.63 12.14 -53.04
C ALA A 126 11.77 12.52 -54.28
N ALA A 127 11.14 13.70 -54.42
CA ALA A 127 11.32 15.03 -53.81
C ALA A 127 9.97 15.84 -53.94
N PRO A 128 9.86 17.18 -53.74
CA PRO A 128 10.83 18.18 -53.26
C PRO A 128 10.33 19.03 -52.06
N ALA A 129 11.07 20.09 -51.70
CA ALA A 129 10.82 20.93 -50.52
C ALA A 129 9.82 22.08 -50.74
N ALA A 130 9.23 22.57 -49.63
CA ALA A 130 8.45 23.80 -49.54
C ALA A 130 8.91 24.65 -48.32
N SER A 131 8.51 25.93 -48.27
CA SER A 131 9.15 26.99 -47.46
C SER A 131 8.72 27.08 -45.99
N ALA A 132 9.57 27.74 -45.18
CA ALA A 132 9.37 27.95 -43.75
C ALA A 132 8.37 29.09 -43.42
N PRO A 133 7.59 28.98 -42.32
CA PRO A 133 6.70 30.04 -41.84
C PRO A 133 7.42 31.09 -40.97
N ALA A 134 6.84 32.29 -40.91
CA ALA A 134 7.35 33.47 -40.19
C ALA A 134 6.85 33.56 -38.72
N PRO A 135 7.52 34.33 -37.82
CA PRO A 135 7.15 34.41 -36.40
C PRO A 135 5.86 35.20 -36.12
N ALA A 136 5.24 34.90 -34.97
CA ALA A 136 3.94 35.44 -34.55
C ALA A 136 4.04 36.82 -33.83
N PRO A 137 2.99 37.67 -33.92
CA PRO A 137 2.95 38.99 -33.28
C PRO A 137 2.54 38.97 -31.78
N ALA A 138 2.78 40.09 -31.10
CA ALA A 138 2.58 40.30 -29.66
C ALA A 138 1.11 40.57 -29.25
N PRO A 139 0.72 40.36 -27.97
CA PRO A 139 -0.65 40.50 -27.49
C PRO A 139 -1.11 41.94 -27.20
N ALA A 140 -2.43 42.16 -27.24
CA ALA A 140 -3.11 43.42 -26.92
C ALA A 140 -3.77 43.39 -25.51
N PRO A 141 -4.05 44.56 -24.88
CA PRO A 141 -4.39 44.64 -23.45
C PRO A 141 -5.88 44.40 -23.11
N ALA A 142 -6.16 44.21 -21.82
CA ALA A 142 -7.47 43.87 -21.27
C ALA A 142 -8.41 45.08 -21.00
N PRO A 143 -9.74 44.91 -21.03
CA PRO A 143 -10.73 45.93 -20.69
C PRO A 143 -11.06 46.00 -19.17
N ALA A 144 -11.64 47.11 -18.73
CA ALA A 144 -12.00 47.42 -17.33
C ALA A 144 -13.54 47.45 -17.08
N PRO A 145 -14.02 47.43 -15.80
CA PRO A 145 -15.44 47.16 -15.49
C PRO A 145 -16.28 48.36 -15.01
N ALA A 146 -17.55 48.41 -15.44
CA ALA A 146 -18.70 49.20 -14.92
C ALA A 146 -19.93 48.96 -15.85
N ALA A 147 -21.21 49.11 -15.51
CA ALA A 147 -21.96 49.22 -14.24
C ALA A 147 -23.45 48.81 -14.51
N ALA A 148 -24.37 48.92 -13.54
CA ALA A 148 -25.74 48.37 -13.63
C ALA A 148 -26.86 49.39 -13.95
N ALA A 149 -27.98 48.89 -14.50
CA ALA A 149 -29.29 49.57 -14.63
C ALA A 149 -30.45 48.53 -14.67
N ALA A 150 -31.71 48.96 -14.51
CA ALA A 150 -32.89 48.08 -14.29
C ALA A 150 -34.10 48.41 -15.22
N PRO A 151 -35.42 48.20 -14.91
CA PRO A 151 -36.27 47.38 -15.81
C PRO A 151 -37.61 47.99 -16.34
N ALA A 152 -38.16 47.41 -17.41
CA ALA A 152 -39.57 47.50 -17.88
C ALA A 152 -39.90 46.23 -18.73
N VAL A 153 -41.05 45.55 -18.83
CA VAL A 153 -42.53 45.71 -18.57
C VAL A 153 -43.34 45.75 -19.90
N VAL A 154 -44.31 44.80 -20.06
CA VAL A 154 -45.33 44.60 -21.16
C VAL A 154 -44.78 44.44 -22.61
N GLU A 155 -45.41 43.78 -23.62
CA GLU A 155 -46.63 42.95 -23.82
C GLU A 155 -46.42 42.06 -25.11
N ALA A 156 -47.30 41.24 -25.73
CA ALA A 156 -48.72 40.81 -25.60
C ALA A 156 -48.92 39.38 -26.22
N ALA A 157 -50.17 39.00 -26.57
CA ALA A 157 -50.59 37.84 -27.41
C ALA A 157 -51.20 38.35 -28.76
N PRO A 158 -51.56 37.55 -29.82
CA PRO A 158 -52.26 36.26 -29.76
C PRO A 158 -52.04 35.16 -30.87
N ALA A 159 -52.41 33.92 -30.53
CA ALA A 159 -53.14 32.86 -31.29
C ALA A 159 -52.83 32.41 -32.75
N GLN A 160 -53.21 31.12 -33.02
CA GLN A 160 -53.37 30.40 -34.31
C GLN A 160 -52.06 29.89 -35.00
N ALA A 161 -51.99 28.78 -35.74
CA ALA A 161 -52.97 27.72 -36.14
C ALA A 161 -52.32 26.30 -36.23
N LYS A 162 -53.10 25.26 -36.60
CA LYS A 162 -52.68 23.84 -36.72
C LYS A 162 -52.96 23.23 -38.11
N PRO A 163 -51.99 22.50 -38.70
CA PRO A 163 -52.22 21.27 -39.50
C PRO A 163 -51.51 20.05 -38.83
N ALA A 164 -52.03 18.82 -38.72
CA ALA A 164 -52.74 17.92 -39.65
C ALA A 164 -51.79 17.09 -40.56
N PRO A 165 -51.60 15.75 -40.32
CA PRO A 165 -50.62 14.91 -41.03
C PRO A 165 -51.22 13.81 -41.93
N ALA A 166 -50.49 13.40 -42.99
CA ALA A 166 -50.58 12.14 -43.76
C ALA A 166 -49.53 12.16 -44.92
N PRO A 167 -49.26 11.07 -45.66
CA PRO A 167 -49.57 9.64 -45.45
C PRO A 167 -48.29 8.74 -45.41
N ALA A 168 -48.47 7.42 -45.38
CA ALA A 168 -47.39 6.42 -45.51
C ALA A 168 -47.57 5.53 -46.79
N PRO A 169 -46.49 4.94 -47.34
CA PRO A 169 -46.57 3.92 -48.40
C PRO A 169 -46.69 2.49 -47.82
N ALA A 170 -47.17 1.56 -48.64
CA ALA A 170 -47.35 0.14 -48.31
C ALA A 170 -46.71 -0.79 -49.40
N PRO A 171 -46.97 -2.11 -49.47
CA PRO A 171 -45.93 -3.11 -49.28
C PRO A 171 -45.43 -3.82 -50.55
N ALA A 172 -44.34 -4.59 -50.41
CA ALA A 172 -43.84 -5.54 -51.41
C ALA A 172 -44.11 -7.01 -51.00
N VAL A 173 -44.12 -7.92 -51.98
CA VAL A 173 -44.68 -9.28 -51.87
C VAL A 173 -43.58 -10.36 -51.70
N ALA A 174 -43.95 -11.50 -51.11
CA ALA A 174 -43.07 -12.63 -50.80
C ALA A 174 -42.71 -13.54 -52.00
N ALA A 175 -41.69 -14.37 -51.82
CA ALA A 175 -41.34 -15.52 -52.67
C ALA A 175 -40.76 -16.67 -51.83
N GLU A 176 -40.85 -17.90 -52.33
CA GLU A 176 -40.53 -19.18 -51.65
C GLU A 176 -40.03 -20.21 -52.70
N PRO A 177 -39.47 -21.39 -52.37
CA PRO A 177 -38.11 -21.60 -51.83
C PRO A 177 -37.19 -22.50 -52.71
N ALA A 178 -35.95 -22.71 -52.23
CA ALA A 178 -35.03 -23.83 -52.56
C ALA A 178 -34.34 -23.81 -53.96
N PRO A 179 -33.21 -24.54 -54.20
CA PRO A 179 -32.55 -25.53 -53.34
C PRO A 179 -31.08 -25.26 -52.96
N THR A 180 -30.52 -26.20 -52.19
CA THR A 180 -29.19 -26.23 -51.54
C THR A 180 -28.00 -26.54 -52.49
N PRO A 181 -26.86 -25.83 -52.32
CA PRO A 181 -25.53 -26.37 -52.63
C PRO A 181 -24.74 -26.84 -51.39
N GLU A 182 -23.70 -27.64 -51.63
CA GLU A 182 -23.00 -28.48 -50.64
C GLU A 182 -21.92 -27.74 -49.80
N ALA A 183 -21.55 -28.31 -48.65
CA ALA A 183 -20.72 -27.64 -47.64
C ALA A 183 -19.22 -27.99 -47.72
N PRO A 184 -18.30 -26.98 -47.72
CA PRO A 184 -16.91 -27.17 -47.34
C PRO A 184 -16.79 -27.42 -45.82
N ALA A 185 -15.96 -28.37 -45.41
CA ALA A 185 -15.81 -28.74 -44.00
C ALA A 185 -15.25 -27.58 -43.15
N ALA A 186 -15.89 -27.32 -42.00
CA ALA A 186 -15.37 -26.36 -41.03
C ALA A 186 -14.10 -26.90 -40.36
N ALA A 187 -13.03 -26.09 -40.35
CA ALA A 187 -11.90 -26.32 -39.47
C ALA A 187 -12.37 -26.31 -38.00
N PRO A 188 -11.76 -27.10 -37.09
CA PRO A 188 -12.19 -27.16 -35.70
C PRO A 188 -12.07 -25.77 -35.06
N VAL A 189 -13.22 -25.20 -34.70
CA VAL A 189 -13.29 -23.95 -33.94
C VAL A 189 -12.66 -24.19 -32.58
N VAL A 190 -11.44 -23.69 -32.40
CA VAL A 190 -10.84 -23.54 -31.07
C VAL A 190 -11.84 -22.70 -30.26
N PRO A 191 -12.37 -23.21 -29.13
CA PRO A 191 -13.35 -22.47 -28.36
C PRO A 191 -12.73 -21.13 -27.95
N PRO A 192 -13.46 -19.99 -28.09
CA PRO A 192 -12.94 -18.70 -27.71
C PRO A 192 -12.51 -18.75 -26.24
N ALA A 193 -11.35 -18.17 -25.94
CA ALA A 193 -10.80 -18.15 -24.59
C ALA A 193 -11.85 -17.62 -23.60
N ALA A 194 -12.00 -18.30 -22.47
CA ALA A 194 -13.06 -18.01 -21.52
C ALA A 194 -13.06 -16.53 -21.13
N ALA A 195 -14.22 -15.88 -21.22
CA ALA A 195 -14.39 -14.50 -20.78
C ALA A 195 -13.97 -14.36 -19.30
N PRO A 196 -13.41 -13.20 -18.88
CA PRO A 196 -13.08 -12.96 -17.48
C PRO A 196 -14.33 -13.17 -16.60
N ALA A 197 -14.12 -13.70 -15.39
CA ALA A 197 -15.17 -14.22 -14.52
C ALA A 197 -16.40 -13.30 -14.45
N THR A 198 -17.51 -13.78 -15.01
CA THR A 198 -18.77 -13.02 -15.12
C THR A 198 -19.26 -12.57 -13.75
N ALA A 199 -19.83 -11.36 -13.70
CA ALA A 199 -20.37 -10.82 -12.46
C ALA A 199 -21.51 -11.71 -11.95
N VAL A 200 -21.46 -12.07 -10.66
CA VAL A 200 -22.35 -13.06 -10.03
C VAL A 200 -23.39 -12.33 -9.19
N ALA A 201 -24.68 -12.52 -9.50
CA ALA A 201 -25.77 -11.97 -8.70
C ALA A 201 -25.82 -12.62 -7.30
N ALA A 202 -26.15 -11.84 -6.28
CA ALA A 202 -26.30 -12.35 -4.92
C ALA A 202 -27.58 -13.19 -4.78
N ALA A 203 -27.47 -14.37 -4.16
CA ALA A 203 -28.62 -15.16 -3.73
C ALA A 203 -29.13 -14.64 -2.37
N PRO A 204 -30.45 -14.51 -2.16
CA PRO A 204 -30.99 -14.12 -0.86
C PRO A 204 -30.80 -15.23 0.18
N THR A 205 -30.50 -14.85 1.42
CA THR A 205 -30.54 -15.76 2.57
C THR A 205 -31.98 -16.06 2.97
N SER A 206 -32.23 -17.20 3.62
CA SER A 206 -33.58 -17.61 4.07
C SER A 206 -34.21 -16.68 5.12
N ASP A 207 -33.41 -15.83 5.76
CA ASP A 207 -33.83 -14.78 6.70
C ASP A 207 -33.79 -13.36 6.07
N PHE A 208 -33.36 -13.22 4.82
CA PHE A 208 -33.08 -11.95 4.14
C PHE A 208 -32.17 -10.97 4.92
N GLY A 209 -31.29 -11.49 5.79
CA GLY A 209 -30.39 -10.69 6.64
C GLY A 209 -31.00 -10.20 7.95
N ARG A 210 -32.11 -10.80 8.41
CA ARG A 210 -32.73 -10.51 9.71
C ARG A 210 -31.76 -10.71 10.88
N SER A 211 -30.85 -11.69 10.78
CA SER A 211 -29.71 -11.90 11.68
C SER A 211 -28.88 -10.62 11.87
N VAL A 212 -28.33 -10.08 10.78
CA VAL A 212 -27.55 -8.82 10.73
C VAL A 212 -28.32 -7.63 11.32
N VAL A 213 -29.65 -7.62 11.16
CA VAL A 213 -30.54 -6.58 11.71
C VAL A 213 -30.73 -6.72 13.22
N LEU A 214 -30.84 -7.95 13.74
CA LEU A 214 -31.06 -8.24 15.17
C LEU A 214 -29.78 -8.22 16.01
N GLU A 215 -28.60 -8.35 15.41
CA GLU A 215 -27.30 -8.12 16.06
C GLU A 215 -27.05 -6.63 16.37
N ASN A 216 -27.86 -5.72 15.83
CA ASN A 216 -27.65 -4.28 15.98
C ASN A 216 -28.26 -3.72 17.28
N ARG A 217 -27.40 -3.34 18.23
CA ARG A 217 -27.76 -2.77 19.54
C ARG A 217 -28.74 -1.58 19.57
N ASN A 218 -28.95 -0.89 18.44
CA ASN A 218 -29.90 0.22 18.33
C ASN A 218 -31.30 -0.22 17.90
N LEU A 219 -31.50 -1.53 17.69
CA LEU A 219 -32.74 -2.19 17.32
C LEU A 219 -33.07 -3.31 18.31
N MET A 220 -34.37 -3.60 18.47
CA MET A 220 -34.88 -4.72 19.26
C MET A 220 -36.06 -5.39 18.56
N GLN A 221 -36.19 -6.71 18.75
CA GLN A 221 -37.38 -7.47 18.36
C GLN A 221 -38.49 -7.24 19.40
N VAL A 222 -39.61 -6.68 18.96
CA VAL A 222 -40.82 -6.48 19.78
C VAL A 222 -41.94 -7.37 19.25
N THR A 223 -42.89 -7.77 20.11
CA THR A 223 -44.04 -8.59 19.73
C THR A 223 -45.33 -7.83 20.00
N ASP A 224 -46.24 -7.82 19.03
CA ASP A 224 -47.54 -7.17 19.14
C ASP A 224 -48.61 -8.05 19.81
N GLY A 225 -49.76 -7.46 20.14
CA GLY A 225 -50.90 -8.15 20.76
C GLY A 225 -51.55 -9.26 19.92
N THR A 226 -51.12 -9.50 18.67
CA THR A 226 -51.51 -10.65 17.84
C THR A 226 -50.45 -11.75 17.78
N GLY A 227 -49.30 -11.53 18.43
CA GLY A 227 -48.15 -12.43 18.43
C GLY A 227 -47.15 -12.18 17.29
N CYS A 228 -47.36 -11.15 16.45
CA CYS A 228 -46.46 -10.87 15.33
C CYS A 228 -45.25 -10.05 15.77
N LYS A 229 -44.08 -10.35 15.19
CA LYS A 229 -42.81 -9.69 15.54
C LYS A 229 -42.50 -8.53 14.62
N TRP A 230 -41.97 -7.47 15.20
CA TRP A 230 -41.49 -6.28 14.50
C TRP A 230 -40.10 -5.91 15.02
N VAL A 231 -39.35 -5.12 14.25
CA VAL A 231 -38.05 -4.58 14.69
C VAL A 231 -38.16 -3.07 14.82
N LEU A 232 -37.98 -2.56 16.04
CA LEU A 232 -38.06 -1.12 16.38
C LEU A 232 -36.80 -0.67 17.14
N SER A 233 -36.64 0.63 17.39
CA SER A 233 -35.43 1.16 18.04
C SER A 233 -35.48 1.08 19.56
N THR A 234 -34.37 0.64 20.17
CA THR A 234 -34.14 0.57 21.62
C THR A 234 -34.14 1.95 22.30
N SER A 235 -33.94 3.04 21.55
CA SER A 235 -33.91 4.41 22.08
C SER A 235 -35.27 4.92 22.59
N ILE A 236 -36.37 4.24 22.24
CA ILE A 236 -37.75 4.73 22.44
C ILE A 236 -38.65 3.69 23.13
N ILE A 237 -38.22 2.42 23.16
CA ILE A 237 -38.98 1.27 23.67
C ILE A 237 -38.07 0.53 24.64
N GLY A 238 -38.55 0.31 25.87
CA GLY A 238 -37.83 -0.42 26.91
C GLY A 238 -38.26 -1.87 27.00
N ASP A 239 -37.41 -2.70 27.60
CA ASP A 239 -37.73 -4.12 27.82
C ASP A 239 -38.99 -4.26 28.69
N GLY A 240 -40.00 -4.96 28.15
CA GLY A 240 -41.32 -5.13 28.78
C GLY A 240 -42.40 -4.16 28.31
N ASP A 241 -42.11 -3.18 27.44
CA ASP A 241 -43.13 -2.33 26.82
C ASP A 241 -44.13 -3.17 25.99
N THR A 242 -45.41 -3.13 26.37
CA THR A 242 -46.49 -3.76 25.58
C THR A 242 -46.88 -2.83 24.44
N LEU A 243 -46.84 -3.33 23.20
CA LEU A 243 -47.10 -2.52 22.00
C LEU A 243 -48.40 -2.93 21.30
N SER A 244 -49.24 -1.94 21.00
CA SER A 244 -50.37 -2.09 20.07
C SER A 244 -49.97 -1.64 18.68
N PHE A 245 -50.08 -2.52 17.68
CA PHE A 245 -49.89 -2.20 16.26
C PHE A 245 -51.25 -2.15 15.55
N GLY A 246 -51.36 -1.25 14.57
CA GLY A 246 -52.49 -1.12 13.66
C GLY A 246 -52.00 -0.95 12.23
N THR A 247 -52.32 -1.93 11.37
CA THR A 247 -51.90 -2.01 9.97
C THR A 247 -53.06 -1.75 9.01
N THR A 248 -52.75 -1.29 7.81
CA THR A 248 -53.73 -1.06 6.73
C THR A 248 -53.06 -1.39 5.38
N PRO A 249 -53.51 -2.40 4.63
CA PRO A 249 -54.53 -3.39 5.01
C PRO A 249 -54.11 -4.17 6.28
N ALA A 250 -55.09 -4.68 7.01
CA ALA A 250 -54.82 -5.60 8.11
C ALA A 250 -54.33 -6.93 7.52
N MET A 251 -53.05 -7.24 7.69
CA MET A 251 -52.47 -8.51 7.22
C MET A 251 -52.20 -9.43 8.42
N PRO A 252 -52.53 -10.74 8.34
CA PRO A 252 -52.18 -11.70 9.37
C PRO A 252 -50.66 -11.88 9.42
N CYS A 253 -50.13 -12.32 10.56
CA CYS A 253 -48.69 -12.56 10.67
C CYS A 253 -48.25 -13.68 9.70
N PRO A 254 -47.24 -13.44 8.83
CA PRO A 254 -46.70 -14.44 7.93
C PRO A 254 -46.09 -15.65 8.66
N ALA A 255 -45.86 -16.74 7.93
CA ALA A 255 -45.19 -17.94 8.44
C ALA A 255 -43.74 -17.67 8.90
N SER A 256 -43.14 -16.53 8.53
CA SER A 256 -41.86 -16.06 9.05
C SER A 256 -41.91 -15.64 10.53
N GLY A 257 -43.11 -15.37 11.06
CA GLY A 257 -43.35 -14.83 12.39
C GLY A 257 -43.10 -13.32 12.53
N PHE A 258 -42.74 -12.63 11.44
CA PHE A 258 -42.44 -11.20 11.41
C PHE A 258 -43.38 -10.45 10.47
N GLY A 259 -43.76 -9.22 10.83
CA GLY A 259 -44.55 -8.35 9.98
C GLY A 259 -43.81 -7.96 8.70
N GLU A 260 -44.21 -8.50 7.55
CA GLU A 260 -43.59 -8.26 6.25
C GLU A 260 -44.65 -7.94 5.16
N GLY A 261 -44.23 -7.30 4.07
CA GLY A 261 -45.11 -6.90 2.95
C GLY A 261 -45.48 -5.41 2.91
N SER A 262 -46.38 -5.05 2.00
CA SER A 262 -46.66 -3.65 1.61
C SER A 262 -47.91 -3.10 2.30
N PHE A 263 -47.77 -1.96 2.99
CA PHE A 263 -48.83 -1.33 3.78
C PHE A 263 -49.07 0.12 3.35
N ASP A 264 -50.33 0.53 3.29
CA ASP A 264 -50.71 1.95 3.12
C ASP A 264 -50.65 2.72 4.44
N LYS A 265 -50.78 2.03 5.58
CA LYS A 265 -50.42 2.56 6.90
C LYS A 265 -49.90 1.46 7.84
N ILE A 266 -48.84 1.76 8.57
CA ILE A 266 -48.47 1.10 9.83
C ILE A 266 -48.57 2.18 10.92
N SER A 267 -49.09 1.82 12.08
CA SER A 267 -49.06 2.65 13.28
C SER A 267 -48.78 1.77 14.49
N TRP A 268 -47.98 2.27 15.43
CA TRP A 268 -47.66 1.55 16.67
C TRP A 268 -47.69 2.51 17.85
N LYS A 269 -48.03 1.98 19.03
CA LYS A 269 -48.10 2.75 20.29
C LYS A 269 -47.71 1.85 21.46
N ALA A 270 -46.90 2.38 22.38
CA ALA A 270 -46.65 1.72 23.66
C ALA A 270 -47.84 1.97 24.61
N VAL A 271 -48.51 0.89 25.00
CA VAL A 271 -49.75 0.90 25.79
C VAL A 271 -49.53 1.62 27.12
N GLY A 272 -50.52 2.40 27.57
CA GLY A 272 -50.41 3.23 28.77
C GLY A 272 -49.57 4.51 28.62
N THR A 273 -48.92 4.76 27.47
CA THR A 273 -48.07 5.95 27.27
C THR A 273 -48.51 6.81 26.07
N TYR A 274 -47.85 7.96 25.89
CA TYR A 274 -47.95 8.79 24.69
C TYR A 274 -46.97 8.40 23.57
N ARG A 275 -46.09 7.41 23.79
CA ARG A 275 -45.07 6.99 22.80
C ARG A 275 -45.72 6.17 21.68
N GLY A 276 -45.45 6.56 20.44
CA GLY A 276 -45.91 5.89 19.23
C GLY A 276 -45.49 6.67 17.99
N ASP A 277 -45.60 6.04 16.82
CA ASP A 277 -45.42 6.71 15.53
C ASP A 277 -46.40 6.12 14.49
N ASN A 278 -46.56 6.80 13.35
CA ASN A 278 -47.35 6.29 12.24
C ASN A 278 -46.66 6.59 10.89
N TRP A 279 -46.62 5.58 10.05
CA TRP A 279 -45.92 5.59 8.78
C TRP A 279 -46.88 5.19 7.67
N THR A 280 -47.01 6.02 6.65
CA THR A 280 -47.92 5.81 5.52
C THR A 280 -47.17 5.40 4.27
N ARG A 281 -47.75 4.50 3.46
CA ARG A 281 -47.16 3.99 2.21
C ARG A 281 -45.76 3.44 2.45
N VAL A 282 -45.68 2.36 3.22
CA VAL A 282 -44.44 1.67 3.59
C VAL A 282 -44.42 0.22 3.11
N TYR A 283 -43.23 -0.36 3.06
CA TYR A 283 -42.97 -1.77 2.82
C TYR A 283 -42.11 -2.30 3.96
N ALA A 284 -42.60 -3.31 4.67
CA ALA A 284 -41.84 -4.03 5.67
C ALA A 284 -41.10 -5.18 4.98
N HIS A 285 -39.77 -5.08 4.92
CA HIS A 285 -38.93 -6.09 4.30
C HIS A 285 -38.77 -7.30 5.25
N PRO A 286 -38.65 -8.55 4.76
CA PRO A 286 -38.53 -9.73 5.63
C PRO A 286 -37.37 -9.70 6.63
N SER A 287 -36.34 -8.86 6.43
CA SER A 287 -35.29 -8.61 7.43
C SER A 287 -35.75 -7.85 8.69
N GLY A 288 -37.01 -7.38 8.73
CA GLY A 288 -37.57 -6.54 9.78
C GLY A 288 -37.35 -5.04 9.60
N LEU A 289 -36.54 -4.62 8.62
CA LEU A 289 -36.38 -3.21 8.25
C LEU A 289 -37.59 -2.71 7.44
N ILE A 290 -37.98 -1.45 7.66
CA ILE A 290 -39.13 -0.83 7.00
C ILE A 290 -38.64 0.28 6.05
N PHE A 291 -39.20 0.31 4.85
CA PHE A 291 -38.87 1.22 3.76
C PHE A 291 -40.13 2.00 3.32
N ASN A 292 -39.96 3.14 2.65
CA ASN A 292 -41.07 3.74 1.90
C ASN A 292 -41.44 2.84 0.71
N LYS A 293 -42.73 2.78 0.36
CA LYS A 293 -43.30 1.88 -0.66
C LYS A 293 -42.81 2.15 -2.10
N ASN A 294 -42.18 3.30 -2.36
CA ASN A 294 -41.47 3.55 -3.62
C ASN A 294 -40.14 2.77 -3.73
N LEU A 295 -39.55 2.37 -2.61
CA LEU A 295 -38.29 1.61 -2.56
C LEU A 295 -38.52 0.09 -2.59
N GLU A 296 -39.77 -0.39 -2.48
CA GLU A 296 -40.09 -1.84 -2.57
C GLU A 296 -39.40 -2.51 -3.78
N PRO A 297 -39.49 -2.00 -5.03
CA PRO A 297 -38.86 -2.65 -6.20
C PRO A 297 -37.32 -2.64 -6.21
N ALA A 298 -36.68 -2.02 -5.22
CA ALA A 298 -35.22 -1.93 -5.08
C ALA A 298 -34.68 -2.85 -3.97
N VAL A 299 -35.44 -3.08 -2.89
CA VAL A 299 -35.07 -3.99 -1.79
C VAL A 299 -35.69 -5.38 -1.88
N LYS A 300 -36.80 -5.53 -2.61
CA LYS A 300 -37.52 -6.80 -2.75
C LYS A 300 -36.59 -7.87 -3.33
N ASP A 301 -36.68 -9.05 -2.73
CA ASP A 301 -35.88 -10.24 -3.04
C ASP A 301 -34.36 -10.11 -2.80
N LYS A 302 -33.90 -9.09 -2.03
CA LYS A 302 -32.48 -8.87 -1.68
C LYS A 302 -32.23 -9.00 -0.18
N ALA A 303 -31.13 -9.61 0.23
CA ALA A 303 -30.78 -9.74 1.65
C ALA A 303 -30.03 -8.50 2.18
N VAL A 304 -30.32 -8.08 3.41
CA VAL A 304 -29.49 -7.11 4.14
C VAL A 304 -28.14 -7.77 4.43
N SER A 305 -27.06 -7.20 3.94
CA SER A 305 -25.71 -7.77 4.09
C SER A 305 -24.87 -7.01 5.10
N TYR A 306 -25.21 -5.74 5.36
CA TYR A 306 -24.60 -4.92 6.40
C TYR A 306 -25.57 -3.81 6.85
N LEU A 307 -25.50 -3.47 8.13
CA LEU A 307 -26.25 -2.40 8.76
C LEU A 307 -25.28 -1.58 9.62
N THR A 308 -25.27 -0.25 9.46
CA THR A 308 -24.36 0.63 10.22
C THR A 308 -24.55 0.51 11.73
N PRO A 309 -23.53 0.80 12.57
CA PRO A 309 -23.68 0.76 14.04
C PRO A 309 -24.80 1.66 14.59
N GLN A 310 -25.19 2.70 13.86
CA GLN A 310 -26.29 3.63 14.15
C GLN A 310 -27.66 3.14 13.61
N ALA A 311 -27.69 2.02 12.88
CA ALA A 311 -28.85 1.48 12.16
C ALA A 311 -29.50 2.45 11.17
N ASP A 312 -28.75 3.45 10.69
CA ASP A 312 -29.22 4.56 9.85
C ASP A 312 -28.89 4.41 8.36
N GLN A 313 -28.03 3.46 8.01
CA GLN A 313 -27.81 3.01 6.64
C GLN A 313 -27.77 1.48 6.56
N ALA A 314 -28.44 0.93 5.55
CA ALA A 314 -28.49 -0.52 5.29
C ALA A 314 -27.98 -0.80 3.86
N ALA A 315 -27.04 -1.74 3.74
CA ALA A 315 -26.46 -2.16 2.46
C ALA A 315 -26.92 -3.58 2.10
N PHE A 316 -27.46 -3.72 0.91
CA PHE A 316 -27.93 -4.97 0.32
C PHE A 316 -26.95 -5.42 -0.75
N LEU A 317 -26.39 -6.63 -0.65
CA LEU A 317 -25.52 -7.17 -1.70
C LEU A 317 -26.32 -7.38 -2.98
N VAL A 318 -25.82 -6.80 -4.06
CA VAL A 318 -26.38 -6.88 -5.42
C VAL A 318 -25.68 -8.00 -6.19
N GLY A 319 -24.37 -8.11 -6.03
CA GLY A 319 -23.55 -9.18 -6.60
C GLY A 319 -22.06 -8.92 -6.43
N GLU A 320 -21.24 -9.73 -7.10
CA GLU A 320 -19.78 -9.69 -7.02
C GLU A 320 -19.15 -9.69 -8.41
N ILE A 321 -18.00 -9.05 -8.55
CA ILE A 321 -17.15 -9.03 -9.76
C ILE A 321 -15.83 -9.70 -9.36
N PRO A 322 -15.70 -11.04 -9.51
CA PRO A 322 -14.58 -11.79 -8.93
C PRO A 322 -13.22 -11.34 -9.47
N GLY A 323 -13.14 -10.97 -10.75
CA GLY A 323 -11.92 -10.49 -11.40
C GLY A 323 -11.33 -9.19 -10.84
N ARG A 324 -12.11 -8.43 -10.06
CA ARG A 324 -11.66 -7.19 -9.37
C ARG A 324 -11.72 -7.30 -7.83
N GLN A 325 -12.02 -8.49 -7.30
CA GLN A 325 -12.32 -8.72 -5.89
C GLN A 325 -13.40 -7.77 -5.33
N MET A 326 -14.31 -7.30 -6.19
CA MET A 326 -15.32 -6.29 -5.87
C MET A 326 -16.64 -6.94 -5.46
N LYS A 327 -17.18 -6.55 -4.30
CA LYS A 327 -18.57 -6.81 -3.90
C LYS A 327 -19.38 -5.53 -4.12
N VAL A 328 -20.52 -5.60 -4.80
CA VAL A 328 -21.36 -4.45 -5.16
C VAL A 328 -22.65 -4.47 -4.36
N TYR A 329 -23.00 -3.33 -3.77
CA TYR A 329 -24.13 -3.16 -2.87
C TYR A 329 -25.00 -1.97 -3.28
N LEU A 330 -26.29 -2.07 -2.98
CA LEU A 330 -27.23 -0.97 -3.01
C LEU A 330 -27.47 -0.52 -1.56
N THR A 331 -27.17 0.74 -1.26
CA THR A 331 -27.20 1.28 0.12
C THR A 331 -28.31 2.31 0.26
N PHE A 332 -29.12 2.18 1.31
CA PHE A 332 -30.25 3.04 1.64
C PHE A 332 -29.99 3.77 2.95
N THR A 333 -30.54 4.98 3.12
CA THR A 333 -30.36 5.79 4.34
C THR A 333 -31.67 6.28 4.95
N ARG A 334 -31.62 6.60 6.25
CA ARG A 334 -32.70 7.23 7.03
C ARG A 334 -32.15 8.21 8.05
N SER A 335 -33.07 8.97 8.67
CA SER A 335 -32.75 9.75 9.87
C SER A 335 -32.34 8.82 11.03
N SER A 336 -31.19 9.10 11.63
CA SER A 336 -30.78 8.59 12.94
C SER A 336 -31.33 9.41 14.10
N TYR A 337 -31.95 10.56 13.83
CA TYR A 337 -32.48 11.47 14.85
C TYR A 337 -33.90 11.09 15.27
N GLY A 338 -34.08 10.82 16.57
CA GLY A 338 -35.38 10.47 17.16
C GLY A 338 -35.81 9.05 16.79
N VAL A 339 -37.07 8.89 16.37
CA VAL A 339 -37.57 7.61 15.88
C VAL A 339 -36.79 7.21 14.62
N LEU A 340 -36.18 6.01 14.63
CA LEU A 340 -35.63 5.36 13.46
C LEU A 340 -36.76 5.00 12.47
N ARG A 341 -37.16 6.01 11.70
CA ARG A 341 -38.22 5.97 10.69
C ARG A 341 -37.93 4.96 9.57
N PRO A 342 -38.91 4.70 8.68
CA PRO A 342 -38.66 3.97 7.44
C PRO A 342 -37.48 4.57 6.65
N PHE A 343 -36.74 3.70 5.96
CA PHE A 343 -35.77 4.13 4.94
C PHE A 343 -36.50 4.86 3.82
N SER A 344 -36.06 6.08 3.53
CA SER A 344 -36.82 7.06 2.76
C SER A 344 -36.04 7.76 1.66
N SER A 345 -34.71 7.77 1.75
CA SER A 345 -33.82 8.39 0.77
C SER A 345 -33.69 7.53 -0.49
N ASP A 346 -33.41 8.16 -1.62
CA ASP A 346 -32.92 7.45 -2.80
C ASP A 346 -31.62 6.71 -2.46
N PRO A 347 -31.43 5.46 -2.92
CA PRO A 347 -30.23 4.70 -2.62
C PRO A 347 -28.99 5.21 -3.39
N TYR A 348 -27.83 4.67 -3.05
CA TYR A 348 -26.58 4.82 -3.80
C TYR A 348 -25.83 3.51 -3.93
N TYR A 349 -24.95 3.43 -4.92
CA TYR A 349 -24.11 2.26 -5.15
C TYR A 349 -22.85 2.32 -4.29
N VAL A 350 -22.48 1.18 -3.70
CA VAL A 350 -21.22 1.01 -3.00
C VAL A 350 -20.53 -0.24 -3.57
N ALA A 351 -19.33 -0.09 -4.11
CA ALA A 351 -18.45 -1.21 -4.43
C ALA A 351 -17.33 -1.32 -3.41
N VAL A 352 -17.01 -2.54 -2.98
CA VAL A 352 -16.06 -2.83 -1.91
C VAL A 352 -14.97 -3.76 -2.44
N THR A 353 -13.71 -3.31 -2.43
CA THR A 353 -12.54 -4.11 -2.85
C THR A 353 -11.27 -3.65 -2.11
N PRO A 354 -10.35 -4.57 -1.74
CA PRO A 354 -9.05 -4.19 -1.20
C PRO A 354 -8.13 -3.53 -2.24
N ASP A 355 -8.33 -3.78 -3.54
CA ASP A 355 -7.52 -3.17 -4.61
C ASP A 355 -7.96 -1.74 -4.90
N GLU A 356 -7.01 -0.79 -4.84
CA GLU A 356 -7.20 0.59 -5.28
C GLU A 356 -6.37 0.96 -6.52
N SER A 357 -5.57 0.02 -7.05
CA SER A 357 -4.66 0.28 -8.19
C SER A 357 -5.42 0.61 -9.48
N PHE A 358 -6.60 0.01 -9.67
CA PHE A 358 -7.50 0.33 -10.78
C PHE A 358 -7.91 1.82 -10.81
N ALA A 359 -7.92 2.51 -9.66
CA ALA A 359 -8.31 3.91 -9.55
C ALA A 359 -7.17 4.89 -9.87
N LEU A 360 -5.93 4.41 -10.03
CA LEU A 360 -4.78 5.23 -10.44
C LEU A 360 -4.72 5.43 -11.96
N ASP A 361 -5.41 4.57 -12.73
CA ASP A 361 -5.48 4.62 -14.19
C ASP A 361 -6.90 4.99 -14.65
N ALA A 362 -7.01 5.99 -15.52
CA ALA A 362 -8.29 6.51 -15.98
C ALA A 362 -9.12 5.49 -16.79
N THR A 363 -8.46 4.64 -17.57
CA THR A 363 -9.12 3.60 -18.38
C THR A 363 -9.62 2.48 -17.47
N LYS A 364 -8.78 1.98 -16.57
CA LYS A 364 -9.14 0.90 -15.63
C LYS A 364 -10.23 1.31 -14.65
N TYR A 365 -10.29 2.58 -14.25
CA TYR A 365 -11.39 3.10 -13.46
C TYR A 365 -12.70 3.16 -14.27
N LYS A 366 -12.64 3.58 -15.54
CA LYS A 366 -13.83 3.56 -16.41
C LYS A 366 -14.37 2.15 -16.62
N GLU A 367 -13.51 1.18 -16.89
CA GLU A 367 -13.90 -0.23 -17.00
C GLU A 367 -14.57 -0.74 -15.72
N ALA A 368 -13.95 -0.50 -14.55
CA ALA A 368 -14.50 -0.91 -13.26
C ALA A 368 -15.90 -0.32 -13.00
N ALA A 369 -16.09 0.98 -13.29
CA ALA A 369 -17.38 1.65 -13.12
C ALA A 369 -18.45 1.09 -14.06
N LEU A 370 -18.09 0.75 -15.30
CA LEU A 370 -19.01 0.12 -16.26
C LEU A 370 -19.39 -1.31 -15.85
N GLU A 371 -18.45 -2.14 -15.41
CA GLU A 371 -18.71 -3.49 -14.90
C GLU A 371 -19.64 -3.47 -13.68
N ILE A 372 -19.41 -2.53 -12.75
CA ILE A 372 -20.30 -2.27 -11.60
C ILE A 372 -21.72 -1.93 -12.09
N PHE A 373 -21.83 -1.04 -13.09
CA PHE A 373 -23.13 -0.59 -13.58
C PHE A 373 -23.90 -1.64 -14.39
N ASP A 374 -23.23 -2.45 -15.24
CA ASP A 374 -23.92 -3.52 -15.98
C ASP A 374 -24.37 -4.67 -15.04
N LEU A 375 -23.64 -4.94 -13.94
CA LEU A 375 -24.14 -5.81 -12.87
C LEU A 375 -25.42 -5.24 -12.24
N ILE A 376 -25.42 -3.96 -11.84
CA ILE A 376 -26.59 -3.28 -11.25
C ILE A 376 -27.78 -3.30 -12.22
N LYS A 377 -27.57 -2.94 -13.48
CA LYS A 377 -28.60 -2.93 -14.53
C LYS A 377 -29.22 -4.31 -14.77
N THR A 378 -28.45 -5.39 -14.57
CA THR A 378 -28.92 -6.78 -14.71
C THR A 378 -29.72 -7.26 -13.50
N THR A 379 -29.38 -6.79 -12.29
CA THR A 379 -29.87 -7.36 -11.01
C THR A 379 -30.76 -6.42 -10.19
N SER A 380 -30.77 -5.13 -10.53
CA SER A 380 -31.53 -4.04 -9.92
C SER A 380 -31.91 -2.98 -11.00
N PRO A 381 -32.61 -3.37 -12.09
CA PRO A 381 -32.93 -2.47 -13.20
C PRO A 381 -33.76 -1.25 -12.77
N THR A 382 -34.57 -1.44 -11.72
CA THR A 382 -35.43 -0.46 -11.05
C THR A 382 -34.69 0.69 -10.37
N THR A 383 -33.36 0.63 -10.27
CA THR A 383 -32.53 1.68 -9.65
C THR A 383 -31.49 2.26 -10.61
N THR A 384 -31.59 2.02 -11.92
CA THR A 384 -30.56 2.42 -12.89
C THR A 384 -30.39 3.94 -13.08
N ASP A 385 -31.32 4.74 -12.56
CA ASP A 385 -31.28 6.20 -12.50
C ASP A 385 -30.58 6.76 -11.24
N VAL A 386 -30.31 5.92 -10.23
CA VAL A 386 -29.47 6.26 -9.07
C VAL A 386 -28.13 6.76 -9.56
N ALA A 387 -27.73 7.94 -9.06
CA ALA A 387 -26.69 8.76 -9.67
C ALA A 387 -25.37 8.87 -8.88
N ASN A 388 -25.17 8.05 -7.83
CA ASN A 388 -24.01 8.12 -6.93
C ASN A 388 -23.34 6.75 -6.81
N LEU A 389 -22.02 6.70 -7.06
CA LEU A 389 -21.16 5.53 -6.87
C LEU A 389 -20.02 5.87 -5.91
N PHE A 390 -19.93 5.10 -4.83
CA PHE A 390 -18.77 5.06 -3.94
C PHE A 390 -18.01 3.76 -4.16
N ILE A 391 -16.68 3.83 -4.24
CA ILE A 391 -15.83 2.64 -4.18
C ILE A 391 -14.94 2.77 -2.94
N VAL A 392 -14.94 1.75 -2.10
CA VAL A 392 -14.33 1.72 -0.76
C VAL A 392 -13.58 0.41 -0.53
N LYS A 393 -12.72 0.37 0.48
CA LYS A 393 -11.99 -0.84 0.91
C LYS A 393 -12.79 -1.72 1.86
N ASP A 394 -13.70 -1.13 2.62
CA ASP A 394 -14.52 -1.82 3.61
C ASP A 394 -15.89 -1.13 3.78
N LEU A 395 -16.92 -1.90 4.17
CA LEU A 395 -18.29 -1.39 4.35
C LEU A 395 -18.43 -0.38 5.49
N SER A 396 -17.56 -0.38 6.51
CA SER A 396 -17.61 0.63 7.57
C SER A 396 -17.44 2.07 7.06
N ALA A 397 -16.83 2.24 5.88
CA ALA A 397 -16.62 3.52 5.22
C ALA A 397 -17.91 4.23 4.78
N ILE A 398 -19.06 3.53 4.72
CA ILE A 398 -20.36 4.12 4.36
C ILE A 398 -20.97 4.93 5.51
N SER A 399 -20.65 4.55 6.77
CA SER A 399 -21.27 5.07 8.00
C SER A 399 -21.36 6.59 8.04
N ASN A 400 -22.38 7.12 8.73
CA ASN A 400 -23.00 8.43 8.41
C ASN A 400 -22.08 9.68 8.48
N ASN A 401 -20.84 9.54 8.93
CA ASN A 401 -19.76 10.40 8.43
C ASN A 401 -19.44 10.04 6.96
N ILE A 402 -20.07 10.73 6.00
CA ILE A 402 -19.53 10.83 4.62
C ILE A 402 -18.10 11.45 4.66
N TRP A 403 -17.80 12.17 5.74
CA TRP A 403 -16.48 12.60 6.22
C TRP A 403 -15.71 11.52 7.02
N GLY A 404 -16.00 10.24 6.80
CA GLY A 404 -15.39 9.10 7.51
C GLY A 404 -13.92 8.91 7.12
N ASN A 405 -13.28 7.84 7.61
CA ASN A 405 -11.86 7.61 7.39
C ASN A 405 -11.51 7.51 5.89
N ASP A 406 -10.87 8.54 5.35
CA ASP A 406 -10.47 8.64 3.94
C ASP A 406 -9.52 7.51 3.51
N ALA A 407 -8.79 6.87 4.43
CA ALA A 407 -7.96 5.70 4.13
C ALA A 407 -8.77 4.49 3.59
N GLN A 408 -10.06 4.42 3.93
CA GLN A 408 -10.99 3.37 3.47
C GLN A 408 -11.76 3.76 2.19
N LYS A 409 -11.66 5.00 1.72
CA LYS A 409 -12.35 5.47 0.51
C LYS A 409 -11.40 5.37 -0.68
N ILE A 410 -11.86 4.86 -1.83
CA ILE A 410 -11.07 4.75 -3.06
C ILE A 410 -11.51 5.86 -4.02
N THR A 411 -12.79 5.86 -4.43
CA THR A 411 -13.39 6.93 -5.25
C THR A 411 -14.83 7.24 -4.83
N ARG A 412 -15.31 8.44 -5.17
CA ARG A 412 -16.71 8.85 -5.12
C ARG A 412 -17.02 9.61 -6.39
N ASN A 413 -17.93 9.09 -7.21
CA ASN A 413 -18.27 9.65 -8.50
C ASN A 413 -19.76 9.41 -8.81
N ARG A 414 -20.20 9.71 -10.02
CA ARG A 414 -21.60 9.62 -10.46
C ARG A 414 -21.70 8.72 -11.69
N ILE A 415 -22.56 7.71 -11.61
CA ILE A 415 -22.91 6.82 -12.71
C ILE A 415 -24.41 6.58 -12.69
N GLY A 416 -25.04 6.41 -13.86
CA GLY A 416 -26.47 6.12 -13.98
C GLY A 416 -26.99 6.35 -15.40
N ILE A 417 -28.23 5.98 -15.67
CA ILE A 417 -28.93 6.28 -16.92
C ILE A 417 -29.88 7.47 -16.71
N ASN A 418 -29.85 8.42 -17.63
CA ASN A 418 -30.85 9.49 -17.75
C ASN A 418 -31.41 9.55 -19.18
N ARG A 419 -32.20 10.58 -19.51
CA ARG A 419 -32.82 10.76 -20.85
C ARG A 419 -31.82 10.87 -22.02
N GLN A 420 -30.54 11.14 -21.75
CA GLN A 420 -29.46 11.23 -22.73
C GLN A 420 -28.61 9.94 -22.81
N GLY A 421 -28.92 8.92 -21.99
CA GLY A 421 -28.16 7.66 -21.90
C GLY A 421 -27.40 7.52 -20.58
N LEU A 422 -26.35 6.69 -20.61
CA LEU A 422 -25.44 6.45 -19.48
C LEU A 422 -24.50 7.65 -19.28
N PHE A 423 -24.50 8.23 -18.09
CA PHE A 423 -23.52 9.24 -17.68
C PHE A 423 -22.45 8.62 -16.76
N PHE A 424 -21.18 8.93 -17.01
CA PHE A 424 -20.02 8.72 -16.13
C PHE A 424 -18.79 9.43 -16.73
N ASP A 425 -18.10 10.28 -15.96
CA ASP A 425 -16.78 10.80 -16.30
C ASP A 425 -15.79 10.48 -15.17
N VAL A 426 -14.64 9.92 -15.53
CA VAL A 426 -13.51 9.61 -14.64
C VAL A 426 -12.97 10.86 -13.92
N ARG A 427 -13.14 12.04 -14.52
CA ARG A 427 -12.65 13.33 -14.02
C ARG A 427 -13.56 13.93 -12.94
N ASP A 428 -14.81 13.49 -12.87
CA ASP A 428 -15.78 13.98 -11.90
C ASP A 428 -15.59 13.35 -10.51
N GLY A 429 -16.04 14.07 -9.48
CA GLY A 429 -16.10 13.55 -8.11
C GLY A 429 -14.77 13.66 -7.34
N ALA A 430 -14.36 12.57 -6.68
CA ALA A 430 -13.18 12.50 -5.83
C ALA A 430 -12.47 11.14 -5.95
N ASN A 431 -11.14 11.18 -5.96
CA ASN A 431 -10.28 10.00 -6.06
C ASN A 431 -9.18 10.07 -4.98
N TRP A 432 -9.38 9.35 -3.89
CA TRP A 432 -8.49 9.35 -2.74
C TRP A 432 -7.24 8.47 -2.97
N ALA A 433 -7.31 7.48 -3.85
CA ALA A 433 -6.15 6.67 -4.24
C ALA A 433 -5.09 7.54 -4.94
N VAL A 434 -5.51 8.36 -5.90
CA VAL A 434 -4.62 9.34 -6.58
C VAL A 434 -4.09 10.39 -5.60
N GLN A 435 -4.90 10.87 -4.66
CA GLN A 435 -4.43 11.82 -3.64
C GLN A 435 -3.35 11.21 -2.72
N ARG A 436 -3.54 9.97 -2.26
CA ARG A 436 -2.54 9.22 -1.48
C ARG A 436 -1.25 9.01 -2.27
N GLU A 437 -1.35 8.61 -3.54
CA GLU A 437 -0.16 8.41 -4.38
C GLU A 437 0.60 9.72 -4.61
N GLN A 438 -0.12 10.84 -4.84
CA GLN A 438 0.49 12.17 -4.91
C GLN A 438 1.12 12.61 -3.58
N GLN A 439 0.60 12.21 -2.41
CA GLN A 439 1.26 12.43 -1.12
C GLN A 439 2.54 11.60 -1.01
N ARG A 440 2.46 10.29 -1.28
CA ARG A 440 3.60 9.35 -1.25
C ARG A 440 4.76 9.81 -2.13
N VAL A 441 4.48 10.25 -3.36
CA VAL A 441 5.50 10.77 -4.30
C VAL A 441 6.09 12.09 -3.82
N ARG A 442 5.29 13.00 -3.24
CA ARG A 442 5.79 14.25 -2.65
C ARG A 442 6.70 14.01 -1.45
N GLU A 443 6.32 13.10 -0.54
CA GLU A 443 7.17 12.72 0.59
C GLU A 443 8.48 12.08 0.14
N GLN A 444 8.45 11.15 -0.83
CA GLN A 444 9.68 10.55 -1.35
C GLN A 444 10.61 11.60 -1.98
N ARG A 445 10.05 12.55 -2.74
CA ARG A 445 10.83 13.67 -3.30
C ARG A 445 11.40 14.59 -2.21
N GLN A 446 10.66 14.86 -1.14
CA GLN A 446 11.16 15.63 0.02
C GLN A 446 12.31 14.90 0.74
N ARG A 447 12.18 13.58 0.96
CA ARG A 447 13.26 12.76 1.56
C ARG A 447 14.51 12.72 0.68
N GLN A 448 14.35 12.60 -0.64
CA GLN A 448 15.45 12.70 -1.61
C GLN A 448 16.12 14.07 -1.57
N GLN A 449 15.35 15.16 -1.51
CA GLN A 449 15.89 16.53 -1.41
C GLN A 449 16.69 16.73 -0.13
N GLU A 450 16.20 16.24 1.02
CA GLU A 450 16.90 16.42 2.29
C GLU A 450 18.16 15.56 2.39
N LEU A 451 18.12 14.31 1.89
CA LEU A 451 19.33 13.50 1.72
C LEU A 451 20.36 14.21 0.83
N ALA A 452 19.96 14.75 -0.31
CA ALA A 452 20.87 15.50 -1.17
C ALA A 452 21.50 16.71 -0.45
N ARG A 453 20.72 17.51 0.28
CA ARG A 453 21.23 18.63 1.11
C ARG A 453 22.19 18.19 2.22
N VAL A 454 21.97 17.03 2.81
CA VAL A 454 22.89 16.44 3.79
C VAL A 454 24.19 16.03 3.09
N HIS A 455 24.10 15.30 1.98
CA HIS A 455 25.28 14.85 1.23
C HIS A 455 26.07 15.98 0.54
N THR A 456 25.45 17.09 0.16
CA THR A 456 26.16 18.32 -0.26
C THR A 456 27.01 18.87 0.88
N ARG A 457 26.45 19.04 2.08
CA ARG A 457 27.20 19.53 3.26
C ARG A 457 28.31 18.58 3.70
N VAL A 458 28.10 17.27 3.54
CA VAL A 458 29.12 16.24 3.76
C VAL A 458 30.29 16.40 2.78
N LEU A 459 30.03 16.69 1.50
CA LEU A 459 31.07 16.92 0.48
C LEU A 459 31.83 18.24 0.72
N GLU A 460 31.11 19.33 1.05
CA GLU A 460 31.71 20.61 1.45
C GLU A 460 32.64 20.43 2.66
N ARG A 461 32.18 19.67 3.67
CA ARG A 461 32.93 19.38 4.88
C ARG A 461 34.11 18.43 4.63
N TYR A 462 33.94 17.44 3.76
CA TYR A 462 35.02 16.57 3.31
C TYR A 462 36.15 17.38 2.66
N GLN A 463 35.82 18.33 1.76
CA GLN A 463 36.82 19.19 1.12
C GLN A 463 37.56 20.05 2.16
N GLN A 464 36.85 20.69 3.09
CA GLN A 464 37.46 21.46 4.19
C GLN A 464 38.43 20.62 5.03
N LEU A 465 38.06 19.37 5.34
CA LEU A 465 38.94 18.43 6.05
C LEU A 465 40.17 18.11 5.20
N GLN A 466 39.98 17.76 3.91
CA GLN A 466 41.08 17.41 2.99
C GLN A 466 42.09 18.57 2.83
N ASP A 467 41.62 19.80 2.65
CA ASP A 467 42.47 20.99 2.54
C ASP A 467 43.27 21.23 3.84
N GLY A 468 42.61 21.08 4.99
CA GLY A 468 43.20 21.19 6.33
C GLY A 468 44.22 20.10 6.68
N MET A 469 44.17 18.92 6.04
CA MET A 469 45.16 17.85 6.29
C MET A 469 46.59 18.24 5.93
N SER A 470 46.77 19.29 5.11
CA SER A 470 48.09 19.80 4.72
C SER A 470 48.98 20.23 5.91
N GLU A 471 48.39 20.71 7.01
CA GLU A 471 49.10 21.04 8.26
C GLU A 471 49.57 19.80 9.04
N PHE A 472 48.95 18.65 8.79
CA PHE A 472 49.17 17.38 9.51
C PHE A 472 50.05 16.39 8.74
N LYS A 473 50.81 16.86 7.75
CA LYS A 473 51.62 16.03 6.85
C LYS A 473 52.52 15.04 7.61
N GLY A 474 52.38 13.74 7.33
CA GLY A 474 53.07 12.64 8.01
C GLY A 474 52.45 12.19 9.33
N ARG A 475 51.28 12.73 9.74
CA ARG A 475 50.48 12.36 10.92
C ARG A 475 48.96 12.47 10.61
N GLU A 476 48.58 12.29 9.36
CA GLU A 476 47.23 12.49 8.86
C GLU A 476 46.21 11.60 9.61
N THR A 477 46.54 10.33 9.82
CA THR A 477 45.72 9.37 10.57
C THR A 477 45.58 9.75 12.05
N GLU A 478 46.61 10.34 12.69
CA GLU A 478 46.50 10.85 14.07
C GLU A 478 45.50 12.02 14.17
N ALA A 479 45.50 12.92 13.17
CA ALA A 479 44.62 14.07 13.15
C ALA A 479 43.17 13.66 12.87
N LEU A 480 42.94 12.75 11.92
CA LEU A 480 41.64 12.13 11.68
C LEU A 480 41.11 11.40 12.92
N ALA A 481 41.98 10.69 13.66
CA ALA A 481 41.62 10.06 14.92
C ALA A 481 41.17 11.09 15.97
N GLN A 482 41.93 12.18 16.16
CA GLN A 482 41.56 13.25 17.09
C GLN A 482 40.23 13.91 16.72
N MET A 483 39.97 14.16 15.43
CA MET A 483 38.70 14.71 14.95
C MET A 483 37.53 13.73 15.15
N ALA A 484 37.74 12.43 14.90
CA ALA A 484 36.79 11.37 15.27
C ALA A 484 36.60 11.26 16.80
N GLY A 485 37.52 11.78 17.62
CA GLY A 485 37.46 11.74 19.09
C GLY A 485 38.16 10.53 19.70
N ILE A 486 38.96 9.82 18.90
CA ILE A 486 39.82 8.72 19.32
C ILE A 486 41.09 9.33 19.92
N LYS A 487 41.46 8.92 21.14
CA LYS A 487 42.71 9.34 21.77
C LYS A 487 43.92 8.76 21.01
N VAL A 488 44.86 9.62 20.67
CA VAL A 488 46.18 9.26 20.09
C VAL A 488 47.34 9.92 20.83
N ARG A 489 47.08 10.46 22.03
CA ARG A 489 48.05 11.02 22.98
C ARG A 489 47.53 10.74 24.40
N PHE A 490 48.44 10.48 25.34
CA PHE A 490 48.07 10.44 26.75
C PHE A 490 47.90 11.86 27.31
N ALA A 491 47.16 11.96 28.42
CA ALA A 491 47.09 13.20 29.22
C ALA A 491 48.43 13.49 29.92
N SER A 492 48.58 14.64 30.57
CA SER A 492 49.80 14.91 31.35
C SER A 492 49.99 13.88 32.48
N PRO A 493 51.23 13.60 32.94
CA PRO A 493 51.46 12.63 34.01
C PRO A 493 50.71 12.95 35.32
N LEU A 494 50.43 14.23 35.59
CA LEU A 494 49.65 14.68 36.74
C LEU A 494 48.15 14.35 36.58
N GLU A 495 47.58 14.58 35.40
CA GLU A 495 46.20 14.17 35.10
C GLU A 495 46.05 12.64 35.09
N GLN A 496 47.05 11.91 34.59
CA GLN A 496 47.05 10.44 34.61
C GLN A 496 47.03 9.86 36.03
N GLN A 497 47.54 10.58 37.04
CA GLN A 497 47.45 10.16 38.44
C GLN A 497 46.14 10.58 39.13
N ASN A 498 45.31 11.42 38.51
CA ASN A 498 44.03 11.83 39.08
C ASN A 498 42.99 10.68 38.97
N PRO A 499 42.49 10.12 40.08
CA PRO A 499 41.52 9.00 40.07
C PRO A 499 40.23 9.29 39.31
N ALA A 500 39.83 10.56 39.17
CA ALA A 500 38.63 10.95 38.42
C ALA A 500 38.73 10.61 36.92
N THR A 501 39.94 10.56 36.35
CA THR A 501 40.15 10.23 34.92
C THR A 501 39.88 8.77 34.58
N SER A 502 39.74 7.91 35.59
CA SER A 502 39.37 6.50 35.46
C SER A 502 37.86 6.28 35.29
N ALA A 503 37.02 7.30 35.54
CA ALA A 503 35.57 7.18 35.43
C ALA A 503 35.04 7.22 33.97
N SER A 504 35.87 7.67 33.01
CA SER A 504 35.48 7.77 31.60
C SER A 504 36.09 6.65 30.75
N VAL A 505 35.24 5.85 30.11
CA VAL A 505 35.62 4.97 29.01
C VAL A 505 35.54 5.75 27.69
N VAL A 506 36.59 5.71 26.87
CA VAL A 506 36.69 6.43 25.60
C VAL A 506 37.51 5.64 24.56
N PRO A 507 37.30 5.84 23.25
CA PRO A 507 38.11 5.17 22.24
C PRO A 507 39.55 5.71 22.25
N MET A 508 40.52 4.81 22.19
CA MET A 508 41.94 5.11 22.06
C MET A 508 42.55 4.22 20.97
N MET A 509 43.44 4.81 20.17
CA MET A 509 44.31 4.08 19.25
C MET A 509 45.51 3.58 20.04
N VAL A 510 45.81 2.29 19.93
CA VAL A 510 46.97 1.66 20.56
C VAL A 510 47.70 0.77 19.56
N HIS A 511 49.00 0.62 19.75
CA HIS A 511 49.81 -0.40 19.08
C HIS A 511 50.36 -1.34 20.16
N VAL A 512 50.05 -2.63 20.04
CA VAL A 512 50.45 -3.68 20.99
C VAL A 512 51.72 -4.35 20.47
N THR A 513 52.77 -4.35 21.29
CA THR A 513 54.12 -4.86 20.96
C THR A 513 54.47 -6.16 21.68
N GLY A 514 53.51 -6.77 22.37
CA GLY A 514 53.66 -8.08 23.02
C GLY A 514 53.00 -8.13 24.40
N LYS A 515 53.12 -9.28 25.08
CA LYS A 515 52.55 -9.54 26.42
C LYS A 515 53.66 -9.76 27.44
N LYS A 516 53.60 -9.09 28.59
CA LYS A 516 54.60 -9.13 29.68
C LYS A 516 53.88 -9.37 31.02
N GLY A 517 53.65 -10.63 31.35
CA GLY A 517 52.82 -11.01 32.49
C GLY A 517 51.35 -10.63 32.27
N ASP A 518 50.74 -9.99 33.25
CA ASP A 518 49.32 -9.58 33.22
C ASP A 518 49.05 -8.30 32.38
N PHE A 519 50.07 -7.81 31.66
CA PHE A 519 50.01 -6.57 30.88
C PHE A 519 50.39 -6.83 29.42
N TYR A 520 49.70 -6.15 28.51
CA TYR A 520 50.18 -5.94 27.14
C TYR A 520 51.06 -4.69 27.10
N SER A 521 52.22 -4.79 26.45
CA SER A 521 53.09 -3.66 26.17
C SER A 521 52.50 -2.84 25.03
N ILE A 522 52.44 -1.51 25.19
CA ILE A 522 52.08 -0.59 24.12
C ILE A 522 53.17 0.47 23.95
N ASP A 523 53.50 0.82 22.71
CA ASP A 523 54.47 1.88 22.34
C ASP A 523 53.77 3.13 21.76
N PHE A 524 52.56 2.98 21.21
CA PHE A 524 51.65 4.06 20.80
C PHE A 524 50.39 4.06 21.70
N PRO A 525 49.86 5.22 22.16
CA PRO A 525 50.30 6.61 21.91
C PRO A 525 51.68 7.02 22.45
N SER A 526 52.16 6.31 23.46
CA SER A 526 53.55 6.32 23.94
C SER A 526 53.76 5.09 24.82
N ASN A 527 55.00 4.77 25.18
CA ASN A 527 55.34 3.62 26.03
C ASN A 527 54.45 3.52 27.29
N GLY A 528 53.74 2.41 27.42
CA GLY A 528 52.77 2.17 28.49
C GLY A 528 52.33 0.71 28.59
N ARG A 529 51.28 0.48 29.37
CA ARG A 529 50.67 -0.83 29.63
C ARG A 529 49.18 -0.80 29.26
N LEU A 530 48.72 -1.84 28.57
CA LEU A 530 47.29 -2.10 28.35
C LEU A 530 46.90 -3.35 29.16
N VAL A 531 45.87 -3.23 30.00
CA VAL A 531 45.25 -4.33 30.73
C VAL A 531 43.96 -4.68 30.03
N ALA A 532 43.76 -5.95 29.70
CA ALA A 532 42.52 -6.44 29.12
C ALA A 532 42.19 -7.80 29.73
N ASP A 533 40.89 -8.07 29.86
CA ASP A 533 40.40 -9.39 30.27
C ASP A 533 40.31 -10.35 29.05
N GLU A 534 40.25 -9.79 27.83
CA GLU A 534 40.34 -10.48 26.52
C GLU A 534 41.77 -10.49 25.96
N GLU A 535 42.07 -11.42 25.05
CA GLU A 535 43.42 -11.57 24.47
C GLU A 535 43.67 -10.66 23.26
N TYR A 536 44.72 -9.85 23.30
CA TYR A 536 45.21 -9.04 22.19
C TYR A 536 46.43 -9.72 21.55
N SER A 537 46.50 -9.78 20.21
CA SER A 537 47.75 -10.06 19.49
C SER A 537 48.60 -8.78 19.35
N GLU A 538 49.84 -8.93 18.89
CA GLU A 538 50.62 -7.79 18.40
C GLU A 538 49.90 -7.12 17.21
N GLY A 539 50.05 -5.80 17.08
CA GLY A 539 49.42 -4.98 16.03
C GLY A 539 48.62 -3.78 16.53
N TRP A 540 47.95 -3.10 15.60
CA TRP A 540 47.21 -1.86 15.83
C TRP A 540 45.74 -2.11 16.21
N TYR A 541 45.18 -1.30 17.12
CA TYR A 541 43.77 -1.36 17.52
C TYR A 541 43.19 0.03 17.78
N VAL A 542 41.90 0.21 17.47
CA VAL A 542 41.06 1.24 18.11
C VAL A 542 40.17 0.52 19.12
N THR A 543 40.36 0.80 20.41
CA THR A 543 39.69 0.08 21.50
C THR A 543 39.18 1.04 22.58
N GLN A 544 38.14 0.65 23.32
CA GLN A 544 37.55 1.48 24.37
C GLN A 544 38.36 1.32 25.66
N VAL A 545 38.86 2.41 26.24
CA VAL A 545 39.73 2.37 27.42
C VAL A 545 39.30 3.33 28.51
N ALA A 546 39.54 2.94 29.76
CA ALA A 546 39.64 3.87 30.89
C ALA A 546 41.10 4.01 31.34
N ASN A 547 41.48 5.17 31.88
CA ASN A 547 42.78 5.32 32.54
C ASN A 547 42.80 4.48 33.82
N ALA A 548 43.80 3.62 33.98
CA ALA A 548 44.00 2.78 35.15
C ALA A 548 45.26 3.17 35.97
N THR A 549 46.11 4.04 35.44
CA THR A 549 47.38 4.51 36.04
C THR A 549 47.33 4.84 37.55
N PRO A 550 46.27 5.44 38.13
CA PRO A 550 46.20 5.73 39.57
C PRO A 550 46.19 4.48 40.48
N TYR A 551 45.89 3.29 39.94
CA TYR A 551 45.62 2.07 40.71
C TYR A 551 46.64 0.94 40.48
N TYR A 552 47.66 1.16 39.65
CA TYR A 552 48.64 0.13 39.26
C TYR A 552 50.06 0.47 39.75
N PRO A 553 50.91 -0.53 40.02
CA PRO A 553 52.20 -0.32 40.66
C PRO A 553 53.20 0.44 39.76
N LEU A 554 53.95 1.32 40.42
CA LEU A 554 55.07 2.07 39.84
C LEU A 554 56.17 1.12 39.33
N ASP A 555 56.88 1.54 38.29
CA ASP A 555 58.06 0.86 37.72
C ASP A 555 59.27 1.77 37.99
N ASP A 556 60.31 1.27 38.66
CA ASP A 556 61.46 2.06 39.15
C ASP A 556 61.07 3.41 39.81
N GLY A 557 60.00 3.40 40.61
CA GLY A 557 59.47 4.57 41.31
C GLY A 557 58.72 5.58 40.42
N ARG A 558 58.45 5.25 39.15
CA ARG A 558 57.72 6.09 38.18
C ARG A 558 56.36 5.49 37.84
N ALA A 559 55.36 6.35 37.65
CA ALA A 559 54.06 5.91 37.15
C ALA A 559 54.17 5.58 35.65
N VAL A 560 53.87 4.34 35.28
CA VAL A 560 53.78 3.91 33.88
C VAL A 560 52.35 4.10 33.39
N PRO A 561 52.10 4.83 32.29
CA PRO A 561 50.77 4.99 31.72
C PRO A 561 50.09 3.64 31.53
N THR A 562 49.02 3.38 32.29
CA THR A 562 48.33 2.10 32.33
C THR A 562 46.86 2.32 32.02
N TYR A 563 46.32 1.60 31.04
CA TYR A 563 44.93 1.72 30.60
C TYR A 563 44.24 0.37 30.68
N ARG A 564 42.99 0.34 31.16
CA ARG A 564 42.13 -0.85 31.08
C ARG A 564 41.30 -0.76 29.81
N ALA A 565 41.45 -1.74 28.92
CA ALA A 565 40.61 -1.90 27.74
C ALA A 565 39.30 -2.62 28.10
N TYR A 566 38.28 -2.33 27.30
CA TYR A 566 36.97 -2.97 27.30
C TYR A 566 36.59 -3.27 25.85
N SER A 567 36.27 -4.52 25.53
CA SER A 567 35.74 -4.92 24.23
C SER A 567 34.43 -5.68 24.40
N ALA A 568 33.63 -5.71 23.33
CA ALA A 568 32.41 -6.52 23.25
C ALA A 568 32.70 -7.76 22.40
N GLY A 569 33.47 -8.70 22.95
CA GLY A 569 34.04 -9.85 22.25
C GLY A 569 35.51 -9.66 21.87
N GLU A 570 36.01 -10.58 21.04
CA GLU A 570 37.42 -10.67 20.64
C GLU A 570 37.94 -9.36 20.00
N PRO A 571 39.11 -8.82 20.42
CA PRO A 571 39.70 -7.62 19.84
C PRO A 571 40.12 -7.81 18.37
N GLU A 572 39.39 -7.22 17.41
CA GLU A 572 39.80 -7.23 16.01
C GLU A 572 40.90 -6.19 15.74
N ALA A 573 42.08 -6.66 15.34
CA ALA A 573 43.19 -5.82 14.91
C ALA A 573 42.84 -5.02 13.64
N CYS A 574 43.43 -3.83 13.53
CA CYS A 574 43.38 -2.99 12.35
C CYS A 574 44.22 -3.58 11.21
N LYS A 575 43.77 -3.38 9.97
CA LYS A 575 44.41 -3.93 8.76
C LYS A 575 45.51 -3.04 8.20
N GLN A 576 45.66 -1.83 8.72
CA GLN A 576 46.67 -0.85 8.33
C GLN A 576 47.30 -0.19 9.56
N ASP A 577 48.53 0.30 9.41
CA ASP A 577 49.24 1.05 10.44
C ASP A 577 48.45 2.29 10.87
N HIS A 578 48.57 2.65 12.16
CA HIS A 578 47.77 3.68 12.83
C HIS A 578 46.24 3.50 12.63
N CYS A 579 45.77 2.29 12.34
CA CYS A 579 44.37 1.99 12.06
C CYS A 579 43.75 2.83 10.93
N ALA A 580 44.52 3.15 9.87
CA ALA A 580 44.02 3.91 8.73
C ALA A 580 42.80 3.28 8.02
N ASP A 581 42.58 1.96 8.16
CA ASP A 581 41.39 1.25 7.68
C ASP A 581 40.11 1.51 8.50
N ARG A 582 40.24 2.07 9.71
CA ARG A 582 39.13 2.44 10.60
C ARG A 582 39.03 3.95 10.83
N VAL A 583 40.14 4.66 10.67
CA VAL A 583 40.28 6.10 10.93
C VAL A 583 40.34 6.84 9.59
N SER A 584 39.18 6.93 8.93
CA SER A 584 39.00 7.62 7.66
C SER A 584 38.27 8.96 7.84
N PHE A 585 38.22 9.78 6.77
CA PHE A 585 37.31 10.93 6.72
C PHE A 585 35.85 10.52 6.98
N GLY A 586 35.44 9.33 6.54
CA GLY A 586 34.12 8.75 6.82
C GLY A 586 33.84 8.61 8.32
N ALA A 587 34.82 8.20 9.12
CA ALA A 587 34.68 8.12 10.58
C ALA A 587 34.49 9.50 11.26
N VAL A 588 35.12 10.55 10.73
CA VAL A 588 34.91 11.94 11.20
C VAL A 588 33.52 12.44 10.77
N LEU A 589 33.16 12.24 9.50
CA LEU A 589 31.89 12.70 8.93
C LEU A 589 30.68 11.95 9.50
N ALA A 590 30.80 10.68 9.86
CA ALA A 590 29.75 9.91 10.55
C ALA A 590 29.38 10.52 11.91
N LYS A 591 30.36 11.08 12.61
CA LYS A 591 30.16 11.76 13.91
C LYS A 591 29.54 13.15 13.76
N GLU A 592 29.89 13.89 12.71
CA GLU A 592 29.30 15.21 12.42
C GLU A 592 27.91 15.11 11.75
N PHE A 593 27.64 14.02 11.02
CA PHE A 593 26.40 13.79 10.28
C PHE A 593 25.79 12.39 10.58
N PRO A 594 25.39 12.10 11.83
CA PRO A 594 24.99 10.75 12.26
C PRO A 594 23.77 10.16 11.52
N ASN A 595 22.92 11.01 10.93
CA ASN A 595 21.73 10.59 10.17
C ASN A 595 21.99 10.43 8.65
N ALA A 596 23.23 10.59 8.18
CA ALA A 596 23.58 10.58 6.76
C ALA A 596 23.92 9.19 6.19
N GLY A 597 23.85 8.12 7.00
CA GLY A 597 24.24 6.77 6.56
C GLY A 597 25.73 6.64 6.22
N ILE A 598 26.58 7.42 6.90
CA ILE A 598 28.03 7.46 6.72
C ILE A 598 28.69 6.55 7.76
N ASP A 599 29.69 5.79 7.34
CA ASP A 599 30.55 4.99 8.20
C ASP A 599 32.03 5.11 7.77
N PHE A 600 32.91 4.28 8.33
CA PHE A 600 34.34 4.27 8.02
C PHE A 600 34.65 3.87 6.55
N SER A 601 33.73 3.19 5.86
CA SER A 601 33.85 2.73 4.47
C SER A 601 33.32 3.74 3.43
N TRP A 602 32.73 4.85 3.89
CA TRP A 602 32.25 5.93 3.06
C TRP A 602 33.34 6.53 2.17
N THR A 603 32.96 6.92 0.94
CA THR A 603 33.79 7.69 0.02
C THR A 603 33.00 8.87 -0.57
N PRO A 604 33.65 9.92 -1.11
CA PRO A 604 32.97 11.08 -1.71
C PRO A 604 31.95 10.70 -2.79
N GLU A 605 32.22 9.66 -3.59
CA GLU A 605 31.35 9.17 -4.65
C GLU A 605 29.98 8.71 -4.12
N VAL A 606 29.94 8.17 -2.89
CA VAL A 606 28.68 7.79 -2.23
C VAL A 606 27.79 9.01 -2.02
N SER A 607 28.35 10.11 -1.51
CA SER A 607 27.60 11.37 -1.33
C SER A 607 27.27 12.05 -2.65
N GLN A 608 28.21 12.04 -3.61
CA GLN A 608 28.01 12.63 -4.93
C GLN A 608 26.86 11.93 -5.67
N LYS A 609 26.67 10.62 -5.46
CA LYS A 609 25.52 9.90 -6.01
C LYS A 609 24.19 10.48 -5.53
N TYR A 610 24.00 10.71 -4.24
CA TYR A 610 22.73 11.30 -3.74
C TYR A 610 22.44 12.68 -4.32
N VAL A 611 23.48 13.51 -4.51
CA VAL A 611 23.37 14.82 -5.15
C VAL A 611 23.01 14.68 -6.64
N ASN A 612 23.67 13.76 -7.35
CA ASN A 612 23.40 13.48 -8.77
C ASN A 612 21.99 12.91 -9.00
N ASP A 613 21.57 11.93 -8.19
CA ASP A 613 20.26 11.29 -8.28
C ASP A 613 19.13 12.32 -8.04
N TRP A 614 19.30 13.24 -7.08
CA TRP A 614 18.40 14.37 -6.88
C TRP A 614 18.40 15.34 -8.07
N ASN A 615 19.57 15.77 -8.55
CA ASN A 615 19.67 16.72 -9.65
C ASN A 615 18.99 16.17 -10.92
N ASN A 616 19.26 14.91 -11.27
CA ASN A 616 18.61 14.20 -12.38
C ASN A 616 17.09 14.12 -12.20
N ALA A 617 16.62 13.73 -11.01
CA ALA A 617 15.19 13.65 -10.70
C ALA A 617 14.48 15.02 -10.68
N SER A 618 15.22 16.11 -10.43
CA SER A 618 14.70 17.48 -10.49
C SER A 618 14.66 18.05 -11.92
N ALA A 619 15.62 17.66 -12.77
CA ALA A 619 15.68 18.09 -14.17
C ALA A 619 14.57 17.48 -15.04
N MET A 620 14.11 16.26 -14.73
CA MET A 620 12.96 15.60 -15.40
C MET A 620 11.58 16.23 -15.09
N VAL A 621 11.54 17.43 -14.50
CA VAL A 621 10.33 18.13 -14.04
C VAL A 621 10.27 19.58 -14.58
N GLN A 622 11.29 20.00 -15.34
CA GLN A 622 11.34 21.28 -16.06
C GLN A 622 11.01 21.06 -17.55
#